data_AF-A0A3D1X3S7-F1
#
_entry.id   AF-A0A3D1X3S7-F1
#
_cell.length_a   1.000
_cell.length_b   1.000
_cell.length_c   1.000
_cell.angle_alpha   90.00
_cell.angle_beta   90.00
_cell.angle_gamma   90.00
#
_symmetry.space_group_name_H-M   'P 1'
#
loop_
_entity.id
_entity.type
_entity.pdbx_description
1 polymer ?
#
loop_
_entity_poly.entity_id
_entity_poly.type
_entity_poly.pdbx_seq_one_letter_code
_entity_poly.pdbx_strand_id
1 'polypeptide(L)'
;MAFSYMVNRGQYVLPGGGIDPGETPQECAQRECMEELGLGIVASEPVGIVREYYDGILRYENLYMEAKPTGLRGTPQRTEEEIGLGIQERWLDLRSTRSTLLQAPAHLMPHEFQVDHVQRAIANCHMRELLGISAVLGWSWETIAESRTTIAGITVDCTIL
;
A
#
# COMPACT_ATOMS: atom_id res chain seq x y z
N MET A 1 -0.09 11.73 6.21
CA MET A 1 -0.17 11.01 4.93
C MET A 1 -1.53 10.35 4.81
N ALA A 2 -2.04 10.23 3.60
CA ALA A 2 -3.35 9.63 3.32
C ALA A 2 -3.20 8.14 3.03
N PHE A 3 -4.15 7.34 3.51
CA PHE A 3 -4.27 5.91 3.28
C PHE A 3 -5.67 5.58 2.76
N SER A 4 -5.74 4.58 1.89
CA SER A 4 -6.94 3.83 1.61
C SER A 4 -7.12 2.80 2.73
N TYR A 5 -8.06 3.08 3.64
CA TYR A 5 -8.36 2.19 4.76
C TYR A 5 -9.53 1.27 4.41
N MET A 6 -9.26 -0.02 4.25
CA MET A 6 -10.26 -1.05 4.01
C MET A 6 -10.88 -1.48 5.33
N VAL A 7 -12.04 -0.92 5.66
CA VAL A 7 -12.71 -1.15 6.96
C VAL A 7 -12.98 -2.64 7.19
N ASN A 8 -13.37 -3.36 6.14
CA ASN A 8 -13.78 -4.76 6.25
C ASN A 8 -12.60 -5.73 6.38
N ARG A 9 -11.36 -5.27 6.14
CA ARG A 9 -10.13 -6.05 6.34
C ARG A 9 -9.17 -5.46 7.38
N GLY A 10 -9.48 -4.29 7.96
CA GLY A 10 -8.60 -3.59 8.89
C GLY A 10 -7.26 -3.15 8.29
N GLN A 11 -7.19 -3.00 6.97
CA GLN A 11 -5.95 -2.72 6.25
C GLN A 11 -5.78 -1.22 5.99
N TYR A 12 -4.56 -0.73 6.18
CA TYR A 12 -4.14 0.60 5.77
C TYR A 12 -3.17 0.37 4.62
N VAL A 13 -3.54 0.79 3.42
CA VAL A 13 -2.66 0.76 2.24
C VAL A 13 -2.51 2.16 1.70
N LEU A 14 -1.32 2.49 1.17
CA LEU A 14 -1.18 3.72 0.40
C LEU A 14 -2.06 3.59 -0.87
N PRO A 15 -2.73 4.67 -1.31
CA PRO A 15 -3.54 4.62 -2.51
C PRO A 15 -2.69 4.25 -3.73
N GLY A 16 -3.20 3.35 -4.56
CA GLY A 16 -2.47 2.85 -5.71
C GLY A 16 -3.09 1.57 -6.27
N GLY A 17 -2.65 1.18 -7.46
CA GLY A 17 -3.18 0.03 -8.17
C GLY A 17 -2.31 -0.35 -9.37
N GLY A 18 -2.93 -0.97 -10.38
CA GLY A 18 -2.24 -1.41 -11.59
C GLY A 18 -1.86 -0.24 -12.49
N ILE A 19 -0.71 -0.33 -13.15
CA ILE A 19 -0.34 0.62 -14.21
C ILE A 19 -0.99 0.13 -15.51
N ASP A 20 -1.83 0.96 -16.12
CA ASP A 20 -2.50 0.64 -17.38
C ASP A 20 -1.55 0.75 -18.60
N PRO A 21 -1.87 0.09 -19.73
CA PRO A 21 -1.05 0.18 -20.94
C PRO A 21 -0.87 1.62 -21.44
N GLY A 22 0.38 2.08 -21.46
CA GLY A 22 0.73 3.44 -21.88
C GLY A 22 0.71 4.48 -20.76
N GLU A 23 0.33 4.09 -19.54
CA GLU A 23 0.34 4.94 -18.35
C GLU A 23 1.75 4.97 -17.73
N THR A 24 2.21 6.15 -17.33
CA THR A 24 3.40 6.29 -16.48
C THR A 24 3.08 5.96 -15.02
N PRO A 25 4.07 5.56 -14.19
CA PRO A 25 3.83 5.33 -12.77
C PRO A 25 3.19 6.53 -12.04
N GLN A 26 3.54 7.75 -12.44
CA GLN A 26 2.98 8.98 -11.90
C GLN A 26 1.52 9.18 -12.27
N GLU A 27 1.16 8.93 -13.54
CA GLU A 27 -0.23 8.99 -14.01
C GLU A 27 -1.09 7.95 -13.29
N CYS A 28 -0.58 6.73 -13.13
CA CYS A 28 -1.22 5.67 -12.35
C CYS A 28 -1.50 6.13 -10.91
N ALA A 29 -0.47 6.63 -10.20
CA ALA A 29 -0.64 7.11 -8.82
C ALA A 29 -1.68 8.24 -8.71
N GLN A 30 -1.71 9.15 -9.69
CA GLN A 30 -2.68 10.26 -9.74
C GLN A 30 -4.11 9.77 -9.99
N ARG A 31 -4.30 8.84 -10.93
CA ARG A 31 -5.59 8.22 -11.24
C ARG A 31 -6.12 7.47 -10.03
N GLU A 32 -5.33 6.56 -9.47
CA GLU A 32 -5.72 5.72 -8.32
C GLU A 32 -6.07 6.57 -7.09
N CYS A 33 -5.30 7.62 -6.77
CA CYS A 33 -5.65 8.55 -5.70
C CYS A 33 -7.00 9.26 -5.92
N MET A 34 -7.32 9.59 -7.17
CA MET A 34 -8.61 10.20 -7.52
C MET A 34 -9.75 9.18 -7.46
N GLU A 35 -9.55 7.97 -7.97
CA GLU A 35 -10.54 6.89 -8.00
C GLU A 35 -10.86 6.40 -6.59
N GLU A 36 -9.86 6.09 -5.77
CA GLU A 36 -10.07 5.54 -4.43
C GLU A 36 -10.51 6.59 -3.42
N LEU A 37 -9.90 7.78 -3.44
CA LEU A 37 -10.01 8.78 -2.38
C LEU A 37 -10.62 10.12 -2.83
N GLY A 38 -10.80 10.33 -4.14
CA GLY A 38 -11.20 11.63 -4.67
C GLY A 38 -10.16 12.71 -4.38
N LEU A 39 -8.88 12.34 -4.28
CA LEU A 39 -7.79 13.24 -3.89
C LEU A 39 -6.89 13.52 -5.10
N GLY A 40 -6.82 14.78 -5.53
CA GLY A 40 -5.86 15.20 -6.55
C GLY A 40 -4.46 15.34 -5.96
N ILE A 41 -3.47 14.74 -6.63
CA ILE A 41 -2.05 14.80 -6.25
C ILE A 41 -1.15 15.12 -7.45
N VAL A 42 0.09 15.53 -7.16
CA VAL A 42 1.22 15.50 -8.09
C VAL A 42 2.25 14.54 -7.53
N ALA A 43 2.52 13.47 -8.27
CA ALA A 43 3.49 12.44 -7.92
C ALA A 43 4.89 12.80 -8.46
N SER A 44 5.93 12.45 -7.69
CA SER A 44 7.33 12.51 -8.13
C SER A 44 7.72 11.28 -8.94
N GLU A 45 8.98 11.22 -9.39
CA GLU A 45 9.56 9.96 -9.85
C GLU A 45 9.48 8.88 -8.76
N PRO A 46 9.36 7.59 -9.15
CA PRO A 46 9.55 6.47 -8.23
C PRO A 46 10.88 6.55 -7.49
N VAL A 47 10.85 6.31 -6.18
CA VAL A 47 12.04 6.34 -5.30
C VAL A 47 12.37 4.99 -4.68
N GLY A 48 11.43 4.05 -4.71
CA GLY A 48 11.65 2.71 -4.17
C GLY A 48 10.74 1.67 -4.78
N ILE A 49 11.22 0.43 -4.79
CA ILE A 49 10.49 -0.74 -5.25
C ILE A 49 10.45 -1.75 -4.11
N VAL A 50 9.27 -2.24 -3.77
CA VAL A 50 9.09 -3.37 -2.84
C VAL A 50 8.58 -4.58 -3.60
N ARG A 51 9.38 -5.64 -3.61
CA ARG A 51 9.05 -6.93 -4.24
C ARG A 51 8.72 -7.96 -3.19
N GLU A 52 7.66 -8.71 -3.41
CA GLU A 52 7.25 -9.80 -2.53
C GLU A 52 7.26 -11.14 -3.29
N TYR A 53 8.04 -12.07 -2.77
CA TYR A 53 8.18 -13.42 -3.26
C TYR A 53 7.48 -14.39 -2.30
N TYR A 54 6.65 -15.26 -2.84
CA TYR A 54 5.90 -16.27 -2.10
C TYR A 54 6.34 -17.64 -2.59
N ASP A 55 6.99 -18.39 -1.72
CA ASP A 55 7.58 -19.70 -2.04
C ASP A 55 8.55 -19.61 -3.23
N GLY A 56 9.33 -18.50 -3.27
CA GLY A 56 10.30 -18.19 -4.32
C GLY A 56 9.72 -17.55 -5.58
N ILE A 57 8.41 -17.39 -5.68
CA ILE A 57 7.73 -16.82 -6.87
C ILE A 57 7.41 -15.34 -6.63
N LEU A 58 7.88 -14.45 -7.50
CA LEU A 58 7.49 -13.04 -7.48
C LEU A 58 5.98 -12.91 -7.70
N ARG A 59 5.26 -12.33 -6.73
CA ARG A 59 3.81 -12.10 -6.82
C ARG A 59 3.44 -10.63 -6.90
N TYR A 60 4.18 -9.77 -6.20
CA TYR A 60 3.90 -8.34 -6.16
C TYR A 60 5.20 -7.56 -6.33
N GLU A 61 5.14 -6.50 -7.13
CA GLU A 61 6.16 -5.48 -7.28
C GLU A 61 5.45 -4.13 -7.19
N ASN A 62 5.77 -3.35 -6.17
CA ASN A 62 5.11 -2.09 -5.87
C ASN A 62 6.12 -0.96 -5.98
N LEU A 63 5.80 0.07 -6.76
CA LEU A 63 6.59 1.29 -6.87
C LEU A 63 6.05 2.33 -5.89
N TYR A 64 6.96 2.94 -5.14
CA TYR A 64 6.66 3.99 -4.18
C TYR A 64 7.27 5.32 -4.63
N MET A 65 6.54 6.40 -4.43
CA MET A 65 6.94 7.76 -4.78
C MET A 65 6.38 8.77 -3.77
N GLU A 66 7.00 9.94 -3.68
CA GLU A 66 6.43 11.05 -2.95
C GLU A 66 5.27 11.64 -3.77
N ALA A 67 4.19 12.04 -3.11
CA ALA A 67 3.10 12.76 -3.74
C ALA A 67 2.66 13.94 -2.88
N LYS A 68 2.32 15.05 -3.53
CA LYS A 68 1.83 16.27 -2.86
C LYS A 68 0.39 16.55 -3.28
N PRO A 69 -0.51 16.84 -2.32
CA PRO A 69 -1.90 17.16 -2.65
C PRO A 69 -1.96 18.49 -3.41
N THR A 70 -2.80 18.55 -4.44
CA THR A 70 -3.05 19.79 -5.20
C THR A 70 -4.14 20.66 -4.59
N GLY A 71 -4.88 20.12 -3.61
CA GLY A 71 -6.11 20.71 -3.08
C GLY A 71 -7.36 20.38 -3.91
N LEU A 72 -7.20 19.76 -5.09
CA LEU A 72 -8.33 19.26 -5.87
C LEU A 72 -9.02 18.10 -5.13
N ARG A 73 -10.35 18.14 -5.10
CA ARG A 73 -11.20 17.06 -4.58
C ARG A 73 -12.22 16.64 -5.62
N GLY A 74 -12.37 15.34 -5.79
CA GLY A 74 -13.38 14.69 -6.63
C GLY A 74 -14.25 13.72 -5.84
N THR A 75 -15.19 13.09 -6.53
CA THR A 75 -15.95 11.97 -6.00
C THR A 75 -15.19 10.67 -6.30
N PRO A 76 -14.91 9.82 -5.29
CA PRO A 76 -14.29 8.51 -5.52
C PRO A 76 -15.09 7.67 -6.53
N GLN A 77 -14.38 7.02 -7.45
CA GLN A 77 -14.88 6.11 -8.47
C GLN A 77 -14.26 4.74 -8.25
N ARG A 78 -14.79 4.02 -7.25
CA ARG A 78 -14.22 2.75 -6.79
C ARG A 78 -14.75 1.56 -7.59
N THR A 79 -13.94 0.53 -7.70
CA THR A 79 -14.37 -0.76 -8.24
C THR A 79 -15.37 -1.45 -7.30
N GLU A 80 -16.11 -2.45 -7.79
CA GLU A 80 -17.02 -3.23 -6.95
C GLU A 80 -16.29 -3.92 -5.79
N GLU A 81 -15.06 -4.37 -6.01
CA GLU A 81 -14.21 -4.97 -4.98
C GLU A 81 -13.88 -3.96 -3.87
N GLU A 82 -13.40 -2.77 -4.22
CA GLU A 82 -13.07 -1.71 -3.26
C GLU A 82 -14.28 -1.20 -2.48
N ILE A 83 -15.45 -1.13 -3.13
CA ILE A 83 -16.73 -0.85 -2.47
C ILE A 83 -17.00 -1.96 -1.44
N GLY A 84 -16.83 -3.23 -1.82
CA GLY A 84 -16.96 -4.39 -0.94
C GLY A 84 -15.97 -4.38 0.22
N LEU A 85 -14.78 -3.82 0.05
CA LEU A 85 -13.76 -3.66 1.10
C LEU A 85 -14.02 -2.47 2.02
N GLY A 86 -14.96 -1.59 1.65
CA GLY A 86 -15.36 -0.43 2.43
C GLY A 86 -14.23 0.60 2.53
N ILE A 87 -13.53 0.90 1.43
CA ILE A 87 -12.42 1.85 1.42
C ILE A 87 -12.86 3.24 1.94
N GLN A 88 -12.07 3.77 2.87
CA GLN A 88 -12.19 5.11 3.42
C GLN A 88 -10.86 5.85 3.38
N GLU A 89 -10.89 7.14 3.10
CA GLU A 89 -9.74 8.01 3.29
C GLU A 89 -9.40 8.12 4.78
N ARG A 90 -8.16 7.76 5.14
CA ARG A 90 -7.63 7.93 6.50
C ARG A 90 -6.31 8.69 6.47
N TRP A 91 -6.26 9.79 7.22
CA TRP A 91 -5.04 10.55 7.42
C TRP A 91 -4.35 10.13 8.71
N LEU A 92 -3.08 9.72 8.60
CA LEU A 92 -2.22 9.47 9.74
C LEU A 92 -1.12 10.55 9.83
N ASP A 93 -0.83 10.99 11.05
CA ASP A 93 0.35 11.81 11.33
C ASP A 93 1.60 10.96 11.12
N LEU A 94 2.63 11.57 10.52
CA LEU A 94 3.85 10.85 10.17
C LEU A 94 4.51 10.18 11.39
N ARG A 95 4.42 10.80 12.56
CA ARG A 95 5.01 10.30 13.82
C ARG A 95 4.28 9.07 14.35
N SER A 96 2.99 8.94 14.07
CA SER A 96 2.18 7.81 14.52
C SER A 96 2.06 6.69 13.48
N THR A 97 2.28 6.98 12.19
CA THR A 97 2.13 6.01 11.09
C THR A 97 2.81 4.67 11.41
N ARG A 98 4.09 4.70 11.81
CA ARG A 98 4.84 3.47 12.07
C ARG A 98 4.17 2.60 13.14
N SER A 99 3.86 3.20 14.29
CA SER A 99 3.19 2.46 15.39
C SER A 99 1.81 1.97 15.00
N THR A 100 1.04 2.76 14.26
CA THR A 100 -0.31 2.38 13.82
C THR A 100 -0.27 1.17 12.90
N LEU A 101 0.61 1.18 11.89
CA LEU A 101 0.73 0.08 10.94
C LEU A 101 1.24 -1.21 11.59
N LEU A 102 2.18 -1.14 12.54
CA LEU A 102 2.67 -2.32 13.26
C LEU A 102 1.63 -2.97 14.19
N GLN A 103 0.58 -2.25 14.59
CA GLN A 103 -0.45 -2.73 15.51
C GLN A 103 -1.79 -3.02 14.82
N ALA A 104 -1.92 -2.68 13.53
CA ALA A 104 -3.18 -2.81 12.82
C ALA A 104 -3.51 -4.30 12.53
N PRO A 105 -4.75 -4.75 12.77
CA PRO A 105 -5.10 -6.17 12.70
C PRO A 105 -5.55 -6.57 11.29
N ALA A 106 -4.66 -6.53 10.29
CA ALA A 106 -5.03 -6.96 8.93
C ALA A 106 -5.63 -8.39 8.92
N HIS A 107 -6.82 -8.55 8.33
CA HIS A 107 -7.55 -9.81 8.32
C HIS A 107 -8.37 -10.01 7.05
N LEU A 108 -8.73 -11.28 6.78
CA LEU A 108 -9.73 -11.65 5.78
C LEU A 108 -11.14 -11.39 6.32
N MET A 109 -12.10 -11.05 5.45
CA MET A 109 -13.50 -11.03 5.87
C MET A 109 -14.00 -12.46 6.20
N PRO A 110 -14.97 -12.66 7.11
CA PRO A 110 -15.40 -13.98 7.57
C PRO A 110 -15.86 -14.97 6.49
N HIS A 111 -16.26 -14.49 5.31
CA HIS A 111 -16.74 -15.31 4.19
C HIS A 111 -15.84 -15.17 2.96
N GLU A 112 -14.68 -14.55 3.12
CA GLU A 112 -13.74 -14.34 2.04
C GLU A 112 -12.88 -15.58 1.84
N PHE A 113 -12.87 -16.11 0.62
CA PHE A 113 -11.90 -17.12 0.24
C PHE A 113 -10.81 -16.47 -0.60
N GLN A 114 -9.57 -16.61 -0.14
CA GLN A 114 -8.39 -16.19 -0.88
C GLN A 114 -7.43 -17.36 -1.01
N VAL A 115 -6.74 -17.42 -2.14
CA VAL A 115 -5.64 -18.37 -2.31
C VAL A 115 -4.52 -18.06 -1.31
N ASP A 116 -3.77 -19.10 -0.96
CA ASP A 116 -2.80 -19.09 0.13
C ASP A 116 -1.80 -17.90 0.09
N HIS A 117 -1.23 -17.59 -1.08
CA HIS A 117 -0.32 -16.44 -1.20
C HIS A 117 -1.02 -15.08 -0.98
N VAL A 118 -2.30 -14.95 -1.34
CA VAL A 118 -3.07 -13.72 -1.12
C VAL A 118 -3.41 -13.55 0.37
N GLN A 119 -3.73 -14.62 1.09
CA GLN A 119 -3.92 -14.55 2.54
C GLN A 119 -2.66 -14.04 3.25
N ARG A 120 -1.51 -14.58 2.83
CA ARG A 120 -0.19 -14.13 3.30
C ARG A 120 0.10 -12.67 2.94
N ALA A 121 -0.27 -12.23 1.74
CA ALA A 121 -0.10 -10.85 1.29
C ALA A 121 -0.98 -9.87 2.07
N ILE A 122 -2.20 -10.28 2.43
CA ILE A 122 -3.09 -9.52 3.30
C ILE A 122 -2.46 -9.34 4.69
N ALA A 123 -1.92 -10.42 5.26
CA ALA A 123 -1.22 -10.37 6.55
C ALA A 123 0.09 -9.53 6.51
N ASN A 124 0.76 -9.46 5.35
CA ASN A 124 2.01 -8.71 5.18
C ASN A 124 1.80 -7.23 4.76
N CYS A 125 0.56 -6.80 4.49
CA CYS A 125 0.30 -5.53 3.79
C CYS A 125 0.91 -4.32 4.50
N HIS A 126 0.76 -4.21 5.82
CA HIS A 126 1.26 -3.06 6.58
C HIS A 126 2.79 -3.02 6.61
N MET A 127 3.44 -4.17 6.60
CA MET A 127 4.90 -4.26 6.49
C MET A 127 5.38 -3.79 5.11
N ARG A 128 4.70 -4.22 4.04
CA ARG A 128 4.97 -3.73 2.69
C ARG A 128 4.88 -2.20 2.63
N GLU A 129 3.79 -1.62 3.16
CA GLU A 129 3.65 -0.15 3.17
C GLU A 129 4.73 0.54 4.00
N LEU A 130 5.12 -0.02 5.16
CA LEU A 130 6.19 0.54 5.97
C LEU A 130 7.54 0.55 5.24
N LEU A 131 7.84 -0.48 4.45
CA LEU A 131 9.04 -0.52 3.61
C LEU A 131 8.97 0.54 2.51
N GLY A 132 7.85 0.67 1.81
CA GLY A 132 7.65 1.71 0.81
C GLY A 132 7.78 3.14 1.39
N ILE A 133 7.15 3.38 2.53
CA ILE A 133 7.26 4.66 3.26
C ILE A 133 8.70 4.91 3.71
N SER A 134 9.42 3.87 4.15
CA SER A 134 10.82 4.02 4.55
C SER A 134 11.72 4.47 3.40
N ALA A 135 11.48 3.96 2.19
CA ALA A 135 12.18 4.36 0.98
C ALA A 135 11.95 5.84 0.65
N VAL A 136 10.70 6.30 0.72
CA VAL A 136 10.33 7.71 0.45
C VAL A 136 10.91 8.67 1.48
N LEU A 137 10.94 8.27 2.76
CA LEU A 137 11.36 9.15 3.86
C LEU A 137 12.83 9.01 4.26
N GLY A 138 13.56 8.08 3.64
CA GLY A 138 14.94 7.76 4.03
C GLY A 138 15.07 7.16 5.43
N TRP A 139 14.04 6.44 5.91
CA TRP A 139 14.14 5.70 7.17
C TRP A 139 15.02 4.46 6.97
N SER A 140 15.80 4.08 8.00
CA SER A 140 16.54 2.81 7.96
C SER A 140 15.57 1.64 7.87
N TRP A 141 15.63 0.94 6.74
CA TRP A 141 14.77 -0.21 6.45
C TRP A 141 15.11 -1.38 7.38
N GLU A 142 16.36 -1.50 7.85
CA GLU A 142 16.80 -2.56 8.77
C GLU A 142 15.97 -2.55 10.05
N THR A 143 15.73 -1.35 10.60
CA THR A 143 14.93 -1.18 11.82
C THR A 143 13.45 -1.55 11.59
N ILE A 144 12.94 -1.42 10.36
CA ILE A 144 11.60 -1.85 9.97
C ILE A 144 11.55 -3.36 9.77
N ALA A 145 12.55 -3.92 9.09
CA ALA A 145 12.70 -5.36 8.85
C ALA A 145 12.84 -6.15 10.16
N GLU A 146 13.54 -5.62 11.16
CA GLU A 146 13.63 -6.22 12.50
C GLU A 146 12.27 -6.30 13.22
N SER A 147 11.35 -5.37 12.93
CA SER A 147 9.99 -5.39 13.49
C SER A 147 9.02 -6.29 12.70
N ARG A 148 9.52 -7.05 11.71
CA ARG A 148 8.70 -7.89 10.84
C ARG A 148 8.21 -9.15 11.54
N THR A 149 6.89 -9.33 11.55
CA THR A 149 6.30 -10.65 11.81
C THR A 149 6.74 -11.61 10.71
N THR A 150 7.43 -12.69 11.07
CA THR A 150 7.87 -13.70 10.10
C THR A 150 6.67 -14.50 9.59
N ILE A 151 6.23 -14.24 8.36
CA ILE A 151 5.23 -15.05 7.68
C ILE A 151 5.96 -16.07 6.81
N ALA A 152 5.63 -17.35 6.99
CA ALA A 152 6.28 -18.45 6.28
C ALA A 152 6.19 -18.29 4.76
N GLY A 153 7.28 -18.61 4.06
CA GLY A 153 7.34 -18.57 2.61
C GLY A 153 7.40 -17.18 1.97
N ILE A 154 7.36 -16.07 2.74
CA ILE A 154 7.46 -14.72 2.18
C ILE A 154 8.87 -14.16 2.31
N THR A 155 9.51 -13.89 1.16
CA THR A 155 10.70 -13.05 1.07
C THR A 155 10.32 -11.68 0.52
N VAL A 156 10.84 -10.61 1.10
CA VAL A 156 10.61 -9.24 0.64
C VAL A 156 11.95 -8.61 0.31
N ASP A 157 12.02 -7.98 -0.85
CA ASP A 157 13.16 -7.19 -1.29
C ASP A 157 12.73 -5.71 -1.42
N CYS A 158 13.58 -4.79 -0.97
CA CYS A 158 13.33 -3.36 -1.06
C CYS A 158 14.55 -2.69 -1.71
N THR A 159 14.32 -2.07 -2.87
CA THR A 159 15.36 -1.37 -3.63
C THR A 159 15.06 0.12 -3.64
N ILE A 160 16.05 0.96 -3.32
CA ILE A 160 16.00 2.41 -3.50
C ILE A 160 16.51 2.76 -4.90
N LEU A 161 15.83 3.68 -5.60
CA LEU A 161 16.14 4.09 -6.97
C LEU A 161 17.08 5.30 -7.03
#